data_AF-A0A8S0SU47-F1
#
_entry.id   AF-A0A8S0SU47-F1
#
_cell.length_a   1.000
_cell.length_b   1.000
_cell.length_c   1.000
_cell.angle_alpha   90.00
_cell.angle_beta   90.00
_cell.angle_gamma   90.00
#
_symmetry.space_group_name_H-M   'P 1'
#
loop_
_entity.id
_entity.type
_entity.pdbx_description
1 polymer ?
#
loop_
_entity_poly.entity_id
_entity_poly.type
_entity_poly.pdbx_seq_one_letter_code
_entity_poly.pdbx_strand_id
1 'polypeptide(L)'
;MTDEQMKKIEALREKIKAEEDMARREMDRQQMEAVELAMLESRVMHSGGLAMTQVDDIGIGIDRLTFWIGKLVKMVDCARLTTLNGALDVPTPIQSGKFFAAISMLHIHMRK
;
A
#
# COMPACT_ATOMS: atom_id res chain seq x y z
N MET A 1 -18.99 -9.03 -21.12
CA MET A 1 -19.17 -7.77 -20.37
C MET A 1 -19.87 -6.80 -21.29
N THR A 2 -20.75 -5.95 -20.77
CA THR A 2 -21.34 -4.84 -21.54
C THR A 2 -20.41 -3.63 -21.53
N ASP A 3 -20.59 -2.70 -22.46
CA ASP A 3 -19.80 -1.46 -22.52
C ASP A 3 -19.92 -0.63 -21.24
N GLU A 4 -21.11 -0.60 -20.65
CA GLU A 4 -21.35 0.07 -19.37
C GLU A 4 -20.59 -0.58 -18.21
N GLN A 5 -20.58 -1.92 -18.15
CA GLN A 5 -19.78 -2.64 -17.15
C GLN A 5 -18.28 -2.40 -17.36
N MET A 6 -17.82 -2.35 -18.60
CA MET A 6 -16.42 -2.09 -18.93
C MET A 6 -15.99 -0.68 -18.50
N LYS A 7 -16.80 0.34 -18.77
CA LYS A 7 -16.57 1.71 -18.28
C LYS A 7 -16.47 1.79 -16.75
N LYS A 8 -17.33 1.07 -16.02
CA LYS A 8 -17.27 1.01 -14.55
C LYS A 8 -15.97 0.38 -14.06
N ILE A 9 -15.51 -0.70 -14.69
CA ILE A 9 -14.23 -1.34 -14.36
C ILE A 9 -13.04 -0.41 -14.69
N GLU A 10 -13.08 0.30 -15.81
CA GLU A 10 -12.04 1.28 -16.17
C GLU A 10 -11.97 2.42 -15.16
N ALA A 11 -13.10 2.98 -14.75
CA ALA A 11 -13.15 4.01 -13.72
C ALA A 11 -12.56 3.53 -12.38
N LEU A 12 -12.85 2.28 -11.98
CA LEU A 12 -12.26 1.67 -10.79
C LEU A 12 -10.73 1.50 -10.92
N ARG A 13 -10.25 1.12 -12.11
CA ARG A 13 -8.81 1.00 -12.41
C ARG A 13 -8.07 2.34 -12.36
N GLU A 14 -8.66 3.39 -12.91
CA GLU A 14 -8.07 4.73 -12.84
C GLU A 14 -8.02 5.24 -11.40
N LYS A 15 -9.11 5.03 -10.64
CA LYS A 15 -9.19 5.43 -9.23
C LYS A 15 -8.12 4.74 -8.38
N ILE A 16 -8.03 3.41 -8.42
CA ILE A 16 -7.03 2.69 -7.63
C ILE A 16 -5.61 3.07 -8.03
N LYS A 17 -5.35 3.28 -9.33
CA LYS A 17 -4.03 3.74 -9.81
C LYS A 17 -3.66 5.09 -9.20
N ALA A 18 -4.59 6.03 -9.16
CA ALA A 18 -4.36 7.33 -8.52
C ALA A 18 -4.08 7.18 -7.01
N GLU A 19 -4.83 6.34 -6.31
CA GLU A 19 -4.63 6.06 -4.88
C GLU A 19 -3.27 5.39 -4.60
N GLU A 20 -2.88 4.40 -5.39
CA GLU A 20 -1.57 3.74 -5.30
C GLU A 20 -0.42 4.69 -5.64
N ASP A 21 -0.57 5.55 -6.65
CA ASP A 21 0.44 6.55 -7.00
C ASP A 21 0.58 7.63 -5.90
N MET A 22 -0.50 8.02 -5.23
CA MET A 22 -0.44 8.91 -4.07
C MET A 22 0.30 8.24 -2.90
N ALA A 23 -0.05 6.98 -2.60
CA ALA A 23 0.63 6.22 -1.56
C ALA A 23 2.12 6.00 -1.86
N ARG A 24 2.49 5.76 -3.13
CA ARG A 24 3.89 5.62 -3.52
C ARG A 24 4.68 6.89 -3.28
N ARG A 25 4.14 8.06 -3.68
CA ARG A 25 4.79 9.35 -3.42
C ARG A 25 5.00 9.62 -1.93
N GLU A 26 4.01 9.28 -1.10
CA GLU A 26 4.14 9.44 0.35
C GLU A 26 5.17 8.46 0.93
N MET A 27 5.22 7.23 0.44
CA MET A 27 6.24 6.26 0.82
C MET A 27 7.65 6.75 0.45
N ASP A 28 7.84 7.30 -0.75
CA ASP A 28 9.11 7.89 -1.18
C ASP A 28 9.53 9.05 -0.25
N ARG A 29 8.57 9.89 0.17
CA ARG A 29 8.80 10.96 1.14
C ARG A 29 9.22 10.42 2.51
N GLN A 30 8.53 9.40 3.02
CA GLN A 30 8.85 8.76 4.30
C GLN A 30 10.20 8.02 4.26
N GLN A 31 10.58 7.44 3.12
CA GLN A 31 11.90 6.81 2.95
C GLN A 31 13.03 7.84 3.06
N MET A 32 12.84 9.07 2.56
CA MET A 32 13.84 10.13 2.76
C MET A 32 14.00 10.50 4.24
N GLU A 33 12.90 10.65 4.98
CA GLU A 33 12.94 10.89 6.43
C GLU A 33 13.68 9.74 7.17
N ALA A 34 13.47 8.49 6.73
CA ALA A 34 14.18 7.33 7.28
C ALA A 34 15.70 7.38 7.06
N VAL A 35 16.14 7.82 5.87
CA VAL A 35 17.57 7.99 5.55
C VAL A 35 18.18 9.09 6.41
N GLU A 36 17.50 10.22 6.58
CA GLU A 36 17.98 11.32 7.44
C GLU A 36 18.14 10.87 8.90
N LEU A 37 17.17 10.12 9.43
CA LEU A 37 17.24 9.54 10.78
C LEU A 37 18.43 8.57 10.92
N ALA A 38 18.64 7.69 9.94
CA ALA A 38 19.78 6.75 9.95
C ALA A 38 21.14 7.47 9.86
N MET A 39 21.23 8.56 9.09
CA MET A 39 22.43 9.40 9.04
C MET A 39 22.69 10.10 10.38
N LEU A 40 21.64 10.58 11.05
CA LEU A 40 21.74 11.22 12.36
C LEU A 40 22.22 10.21 13.40
N GLU A 41 21.59 9.03 13.47
CA GLU A 41 22.01 7.92 14.33
C GLU A 41 23.48 7.57 14.10
N SER A 42 23.90 7.42 12.84
CA SER A 42 25.28 7.09 12.47
C SER A 42 26.27 8.13 12.98
N ARG A 43 26.01 9.43 12.78
CA ARG A 43 26.89 10.52 13.25
C ARG A 43 27.07 10.49 14.76
N VAL A 44 25.97 10.26 15.46
CA VAL A 44 25.89 10.26 16.91
C VAL A 44 26.62 9.06 17.52
N MET A 45 26.55 7.88 16.89
CA MET A 45 27.36 6.72 17.27
C MET A 45 28.87 6.96 17.07
N HIS A 46 29.27 7.72 16.05
CA HIS A 46 30.68 7.99 15.75
C HIS A 46 31.28 9.13 16.58
N SER A 47 30.47 10.04 17.13
CA SER A 47 30.96 11.19 17.92
C SER A 47 31.29 10.88 19.39
N GLY A 48 31.19 9.63 19.82
CA GLY A 48 31.72 9.18 21.12
C GLY A 48 30.88 9.50 22.36
N GLY A 49 29.62 9.90 22.20
CA GLY A 49 28.71 10.11 23.33
C GLY A 49 27.37 10.74 22.93
N LEU A 50 26.29 10.18 23.45
CA LEU A 50 24.92 10.65 23.26
C LEU A 50 24.58 11.72 24.29
N ALA A 51 24.21 12.93 23.85
CA ALA A 51 23.36 13.77 24.67
C ALA A 51 21.99 13.08 24.78
N MET A 52 21.41 12.95 25.98
CA MET A 52 20.12 12.29 26.20
C MET A 52 19.03 12.79 25.24
N THR A 53 19.05 14.09 24.96
CA THR A 53 18.12 14.76 24.03
C THR A 53 18.23 14.26 22.59
N GLN A 54 19.42 13.88 22.11
CA GLN A 54 19.60 13.33 20.76
C GLN A 54 19.13 11.87 20.64
N VAL A 55 19.21 11.08 21.73
CA VAL A 55 18.60 9.74 21.78
C VAL A 55 17.09 9.86 21.65
N ASP A 56 16.50 10.76 22.45
CA ASP A 56 15.06 10.94 22.51
C ASP A 56 14.50 11.42 21.16
N ASP A 57 15.19 12.36 20.50
CA ASP A 57 14.81 12.85 19.18
C ASP A 57 14.84 11.76 18.10
N ILE A 58 15.86 10.88 18.12
CA ILE A 58 15.96 9.72 17.21
C ILE A 58 14.80 8.75 17.48
N GLY A 59 14.54 8.44 18.75
CA GLY A 59 13.44 7.54 19.16
C GLY A 59 12.09 8.05 18.68
N ILE A 60 11.79 9.34 18.91
CA ILE A 60 10.56 9.99 18.43
C ILE A 60 10.47 9.94 16.90
N GLY A 61 11.59 10.12 16.20
CA GLY A 61 11.67 9.99 14.74
C GLY A 61 11.30 8.58 14.25
N ILE A 62 11.85 7.55 14.88
CA ILE A 62 11.58 6.14 14.56
C ILE A 62 10.12 5.77 14.82
N ASP A 63 9.55 6.21 15.95
CA ASP A 63 8.15 5.93 16.30
C ASP A 63 7.19 6.58 15.29
N ARG A 64 7.48 7.83 14.90
CA ARG A 64 6.72 8.55 13.88
C ARG A 64 6.77 7.82 12.54
N LEU A 65 7.97 7.41 12.09
CA LEU A 65 8.16 6.70 10.84
C LEU A 65 7.40 5.36 10.84
N THR A 66 7.54 4.58 11.91
CA THR A 66 6.85 3.28 12.07
C THR A 66 5.33 3.46 12.02
N PHE A 67 4.79 4.46 12.71
CA PHE A 67 3.37 4.79 12.67
C PHE A 67 2.89 5.13 11.25
N TRP A 68 3.63 5.97 10.54
CA TRP A 68 3.28 6.38 9.17
C TRP A 68 3.33 5.22 8.18
N ILE A 69 4.37 4.38 8.22
CA ILE A 69 4.47 3.19 7.39
C ILE A 69 3.28 2.25 7.64
N GLY A 70 2.97 1.97 8.92
CA GLY A 70 1.83 1.13 9.28
C GLY A 70 0.49 1.69 8.79
N LYS A 71 0.32 3.02 8.82
CA LYS A 71 -0.85 3.69 8.26
C LYS A 71 -0.91 3.58 6.73
N LEU A 72 0.22 3.76 6.04
CA LEU A 72 0.32 3.72 4.59
C LEU A 72 -0.03 2.34 4.02
N VAL A 73 0.53 1.28 4.60
CA VAL A 73 0.20 -0.11 4.23
C VAL A 73 -1.31 -0.36 4.35
N LYS A 74 -1.91 0.03 5.49
CA LYS A 74 -3.36 -0.12 5.70
C LYS A 74 -4.19 0.67 4.69
N MET A 75 -3.78 1.88 4.34
CA MET A 75 -4.50 2.70 3.34
C MET A 75 -4.48 2.04 1.96
N VAL A 76 -3.32 1.53 1.51
CA VAL A 76 -3.19 0.86 0.22
C VAL A 76 -3.99 -0.44 0.18
N ASP A 77 -3.93 -1.25 1.24
CA ASP A 77 -4.70 -2.49 1.32
C ASP A 77 -6.22 -2.21 1.34
N CYS A 78 -6.65 -1.17 2.08
CA CYS A 78 -8.04 -0.74 2.09
C CYS A 78 -8.51 -0.28 0.70
N ALA A 79 -7.70 0.51 -0.01
CA ALA A 79 -7.97 0.95 -1.37
C ALA A 79 -8.12 -0.24 -2.34
N ARG A 80 -7.21 -1.21 -2.27
CA ARG A 80 -7.24 -2.46 -3.04
C ARG A 80 -8.48 -3.28 -2.76
N LEU A 81 -8.82 -3.50 -1.49
CA LEU A 81 -10.01 -4.26 -1.09
C LEU A 81 -11.29 -3.56 -1.51
N THR A 82 -11.37 -2.24 -1.34
CA THR A 82 -12.52 -1.43 -1.76
C THR A 82 -12.73 -1.51 -3.27
N THR A 83 -11.65 -1.42 -4.04
CA THR A 83 -11.69 -1.54 -5.50
C THR A 83 -12.08 -2.94 -5.94
N LEU A 84 -11.55 -3.98 -5.28
CA LEU A 84 -11.91 -5.37 -5.56
C LEU A 84 -13.40 -5.62 -5.30
N ASN A 85 -13.93 -5.14 -4.16
CA ASN A 85 -15.36 -5.21 -3.87
C ASN A 85 -16.18 -4.51 -4.96
N GLY A 86 -15.82 -3.27 -5.32
CA GLY A 86 -16.48 -2.55 -6.39
C GLY A 86 -16.43 -3.27 -7.74
N ALA A 87 -15.33 -3.95 -8.05
CA ALA A 87 -15.20 -4.74 -9.28
C ALA A 87 -16.10 -5.99 -9.27
N LEU A 88 -16.34 -6.59 -8.10
CA LEU A 88 -17.23 -7.74 -7.92
C LEU A 88 -18.72 -7.35 -7.97
N ASP A 89 -19.06 -6.08 -7.70
CA ASP A 89 -20.43 -5.55 -7.79
C ASP A 89 -20.89 -5.23 -9.23
N VAL A 90 -19.95 -5.13 -10.18
CA VAL A 90 -20.24 -4.84 -11.61
C VAL A 90 -20.87 -6.02 -12.38
N PRO A 91 -20.34 -7.25 -12.31
CA PRO A 91 -20.89 -8.39 -13.04
C PRO A 91 -22.25 -8.86 -12.50
N THR A 92 -23.07 -9.44 -13.37
CA THR A 92 -24.30 -10.13 -12.95
C THR A 92 -23.96 -11.43 -12.21
N PRO A 93 -24.87 -12.00 -11.40
CA PRO A 93 -24.59 -13.24 -10.65
C PRO A 93 -24.06 -14.39 -11.52
N ILE A 94 -24.58 -14.53 -12.74
CA ILE A 94 -24.12 -15.54 -13.71
C ILE A 94 -22.69 -15.24 -14.18
N GLN A 95 -22.37 -13.98 -14.44
CA GLN A 95 -21.01 -13.57 -14.83
C GLN A 95 -20.02 -13.77 -13.67
N SER A 96 -20.41 -13.45 -12.44
CA SER A 96 -19.60 -13.69 -11.24
C SER A 96 -19.31 -15.18 -11.03
N GLY A 97 -20.33 -16.04 -11.19
CA GLY A 97 -20.13 -17.49 -11.12
C GLY A 97 -19.14 -18.02 -12.16
N LYS A 98 -19.21 -17.53 -13.41
CA LYS A 98 -18.24 -17.87 -14.47
C LYS A 98 -16.83 -17.38 -14.13
N PHE A 99 -16.71 -16.18 -13.57
CA PHE A 99 -15.43 -15.61 -13.15
C PHE A 99 -14.78 -16.43 -12.03
N PHE A 100 -15.54 -16.79 -10.98
CA PHE A 100 -15.03 -17.65 -9.92
C PHE A 100 -14.62 -19.03 -10.43
N ALA A 101 -15.41 -19.65 -11.30
CA ALA A 101 -15.05 -20.92 -11.91
C ALA A 101 -13.71 -20.82 -12.69
N ALA A 102 -13.50 -19.73 -13.44
CA ALA A 102 -12.24 -19.49 -14.14
C ALA A 102 -11.05 -19.33 -13.18
N ILE A 103 -11.21 -18.57 -12.08
CA ILE A 103 -10.17 -18.43 -11.05
C ILE A 103 -9.87 -19.77 -10.39
N SER A 104 -10.89 -20.55 -10.02
CA SER A 104 -10.70 -21.87 -9.41
C SER A 104 -9.94 -22.81 -10.34
N MET A 105 -10.26 -22.82 -11.64
CA MET A 105 -9.52 -23.62 -12.62
C MET A 105 -8.06 -23.19 -12.72
N LEU A 106 -7.78 -21.88 -12.72
CA LEU A 106 -6.42 -21.35 -12.74
C LEU A 106 -5.64 -21.76 -11.48
N HIS A 107 -6.24 -21.61 -10.30
CA HIS A 107 -5.63 -22.05 -9.04
C HIS A 107 -5.36 -23.56 -8.99
N ILE A 108 -6.25 -24.38 -9.54
CA ILE A 108 -6.02 -25.83 -9.65
C ILE A 108 -4.84 -26.12 -10.58
N HIS A 109 -4.73 -25.41 -11.71
CA HIS A 109 -3.60 -25.58 -12.63
C HIS A 109 -2.28 -25.14 -12.02
N MET A 110 -2.24 -24.05 -11.26
CA MET A 110 -1.02 -23.56 -10.61
C MET A 110 -0.53 -24.43 -9.45
N ARG A 111 -1.39 -25.29 -8.89
CA ARG A 111 -1.02 -26.24 -7.83
C ARG A 111 -0.51 -27.58 -8.36
N LYS A 112 -0.56 -27.79 -9.67
CA LYS A 112 0.07 -28.93 -10.36
C LYS A 112 1.48 -28.54 -10.78
#